data_AF-A0A2K3DRY8-F1
#
_entry.id   AF-A0A2K3DRY8-F1
#
_cell.length_a   1.000
_cell.length_b   1.000
_cell.length_c   1.000
_cell.angle_alpha   90.00
_cell.angle_beta   90.00
_cell.angle_gamma   90.00
#
_symmetry.space_group_name_H-M   'P 1'
#
loop_
_entity.id
_entity.type
_entity.pdbx_description
1 polymer ?
#
loop_
_entity_poly.entity_id
_entity_poly.type
_entity_poly.pdbx_seq_one_letter_code
_entity_poly.pdbx_strand_id
1 'polypeptide(L)'
;MPQVHWLRVILDEGHLLGSTSITNRLQAAIALRAERRWVMTGTPTPATPGSSAAHLQPLLAFLRHSPYGTNAAAWQAAIQRPLDSCRPEGRRRLLALLRQTMIRASKSELLLLPRLVRRVALLDWEPAHAASYNELVEESSPDARQGASGQERGMW
;
A
#
# COMPACT_ATOMS: atom_id res chain seq x y z
N MET A 1 17.72 -3.05 34.59
CA MET A 1 17.37 -1.78 33.90
C MET A 1 15.86 -1.64 33.90
N PRO A 2 15.28 -0.51 34.35
CA PRO A 2 13.84 -0.29 34.25
C PRO A 2 13.41 -0.25 32.78
N GLN A 3 12.38 -1.02 32.43
CA GLN A 3 11.84 -1.07 31.08
C GLN A 3 10.73 -0.03 30.93
N VAL A 4 10.85 0.88 29.97
CA VAL A 4 9.83 1.90 29.71
C VAL A 4 8.52 1.22 29.29
N HIS A 5 7.42 1.61 29.94
CA HIS A 5 6.06 1.23 29.56
C HIS A 5 5.34 2.45 29.00
N TRP A 6 4.95 2.38 27.73
CA TRP A 6 4.30 3.49 27.04
C TRP A 6 2.79 3.48 27.29
N LEU A 7 2.20 4.65 27.56
CA LEU A 7 0.74 4.78 27.57
C LEU A 7 0.15 4.53 26.16
N ARG A 8 0.85 4.99 25.13
CA ARG A 8 0.42 4.90 23.74
C ARG A 8 1.62 4.85 22.79
N VAL A 9 1.51 4.05 21.73
CA VAL A 9 2.38 4.11 20.55
C VAL A 9 1.52 4.36 19.32
N ILE A 10 1.89 5.34 18.50
CA ILE A 10 1.20 5.68 17.26
C ILE A 10 2.18 5.50 16.12
N LEU A 11 1.76 4.76 15.10
CA LEU A 11 2.51 4.56 13.89
C LEU A 11 1.88 5.45 12.82
N ASP A 12 2.62 6.47 12.39
CA ASP A 12 2.22 7.36 11.30
C ASP A 12 2.73 6.82 9.95
N GLU A 13 1.92 7.01 8.91
CA GLU A 13 2.10 6.37 7.61
C GLU A 13 2.26 4.84 7.69
N GLY A 14 1.32 4.20 8.39
CA GLY A 14 1.11 2.74 8.52
C GLY A 14 1.62 1.87 7.38
N HIS A 15 1.26 2.25 6.16
CA HIS A 15 1.54 1.49 4.96
C HIS A 15 3.04 1.35 4.65
N LEU A 16 3.88 2.30 5.10
CA LEU A 16 5.34 2.22 4.93
C LEU A 16 5.96 1.06 5.72
N LEU A 17 5.30 0.64 6.80
CA LEU A 17 5.73 -0.49 7.62
C LEU A 17 4.99 -1.78 7.26
N GLY A 18 3.86 -1.68 6.55
CA GLY A 18 3.13 -2.79 5.96
C GLY A 18 3.76 -3.26 4.65
N SER A 19 4.95 -3.85 4.69
CA SER A 19 5.40 -4.78 3.64
C SER A 19 4.65 -6.11 3.80
N THR A 20 4.54 -6.94 2.76
CA THR A 20 4.03 -8.31 2.87
C THR A 20 4.84 -9.17 3.85
N SER A 21 6.07 -8.73 4.19
CA SER A 21 6.95 -9.30 5.22
C SER A 21 7.12 -8.37 6.42
N ILE A 22 7.21 -8.95 7.62
CA ILE A 22 7.48 -8.16 8.83
C ILE A 22 8.94 -7.70 8.82
N THR A 23 9.15 -6.38 8.74
CA THR A 23 10.49 -5.78 8.76
C THR A 23 11.06 -5.69 10.17
N ASN A 24 12.38 -5.55 10.31
CA ASN A 24 13.03 -5.32 11.61
C ASN A 24 12.47 -4.09 12.34
N ARG A 25 12.11 -3.04 11.58
CA ARG A 25 11.46 -1.84 12.12
C ARG A 25 10.10 -2.16 12.73
N LEU A 26 9.29 -2.95 12.02
CA LEU A 26 7.98 -3.37 12.51
C LEU A 26 8.11 -4.32 13.70
N GLN A 27 9.06 -5.26 13.71
CA GLN A 27 9.33 -6.10 14.87
C GLN A 27 9.68 -5.27 16.11
N ALA A 28 10.57 -4.29 15.96
CA ALA A 28 10.93 -3.39 17.06
C ALA A 28 9.71 -2.61 17.59
N ALA A 29 8.86 -2.09 16.69
CA ALA A 29 7.61 -1.43 17.06
C ALA A 29 6.59 -2.37 17.74
N ILE A 30 6.51 -3.64 17.30
CA ILE A 30 5.69 -4.68 17.94
C ILE A 30 6.19 -4.98 19.36
N ALA A 31 7.50 -5.01 19.57
CA ALA A 31 8.13 -5.34 20.85
C ALA A 31 7.95 -4.26 21.94
N LEU A 32 7.68 -2.99 21.57
CA LEU A 32 7.44 -1.91 22.54
C LEU A 32 6.31 -2.27 23.51
N ARG A 33 6.55 -2.13 24.82
CA ARG A 33 5.48 -2.34 25.81
C ARG A 33 4.60 -1.10 25.82
N ALA A 34 3.32 -1.26 25.46
CA ALA A 34 2.37 -0.16 25.43
C ALA A 34 0.94 -0.61 25.77
N GLU A 35 0.19 0.25 26.46
CA GLU A 35 -1.23 0.00 26.75
C GLU A 35 -2.11 0.17 25.50
N ARG A 36 -1.85 1.21 24.68
CA ARG A 36 -2.68 1.56 23.52
C ARG A 36 -1.84 1.68 22.26
N ARG A 37 -2.39 1.25 21.13
CA ARG A 37 -1.69 1.24 19.84
C ARG A 37 -2.60 1.76 18.73
N TRP A 38 -2.06 2.64 17.91
CA TRP A 38 -2.79 3.24 16.80
C TRP A 38 -1.95 3.20 15.53
N VAL A 39 -2.62 2.97 14.41
CA VAL A 39 -2.04 3.14 13.08
C VAL A 39 -2.78 4.28 12.40
N MET A 40 -2.03 5.28 11.96
CA MET A 40 -2.52 6.39 11.14
C MET A 40 -1.96 6.21 9.73
N THR A 41 -2.84 6.13 8.73
CA THR A 41 -2.43 5.94 7.33
C THR A 41 -3.54 6.38 6.39
N GLY A 42 -3.20 7.13 5.34
CA GLY A 42 -4.15 7.52 4.29
C GLY A 42 -4.56 6.33 3.40
N THR A 43 -3.69 5.33 3.27
CA THR A 43 -3.87 4.16 2.40
C THR A 43 -3.38 2.91 3.11
N PRO A 44 -4.21 2.22 3.92
CA PRO A 44 -3.77 1.05 4.72
C PRO A 44 -3.30 -0.13 3.85
N THR A 45 -3.68 -0.13 2.57
CA THR A 45 -3.18 -1.05 1.57
C THR A 45 -2.56 -0.23 0.44
N PRO A 46 -1.34 -0.54 -0.02
CA PRO A 46 -0.77 0.10 -1.21
C PRO A 46 -1.73 -0.03 -2.40
N ALA A 47 -1.69 0.93 -3.33
CA ALA A 47 -2.55 0.98 -4.52
C ALA A 47 -2.22 -0.11 -5.56
N THR A 48 -1.63 -1.22 -5.14
CA THR A 48 -1.20 -2.32 -6.01
C THR A 48 -2.36 -3.28 -6.27
N PRO A 49 -2.73 -3.54 -7.53
CA PRO A 49 -3.74 -4.52 -7.87
C PRO A 49 -3.36 -5.92 -7.37
N GLY A 50 -4.30 -6.66 -6.77
CA GLY A 50 -4.16 -8.10 -6.50
C GLY A 50 -3.52 -8.54 -5.17
N SER A 51 -2.93 -7.66 -4.36
CA SER A 51 -2.28 -8.05 -3.07
C SER A 51 -2.66 -7.19 -1.86
N SER A 52 -3.68 -6.36 -2.01
CA SER A 52 -4.07 -5.33 -1.02
C SER A 52 -4.26 -5.87 0.41
N ALA A 53 -4.88 -7.04 0.59
CA ALA A 53 -5.18 -7.56 1.93
C ALA A 53 -3.94 -8.03 2.72
N ALA A 54 -2.89 -8.54 2.06
CA ALA A 54 -1.73 -9.09 2.74
C ALA A 54 -1.01 -8.05 3.61
N HIS A 55 -1.05 -6.79 3.18
CA HIS A 55 -0.48 -5.63 3.88
C HIS A 55 -1.21 -5.30 5.20
N LEU A 56 -2.42 -5.82 5.43
CA LEU A 56 -3.17 -5.58 6.67
C LEU A 56 -2.69 -6.44 7.83
N GLN A 57 -2.20 -7.65 7.57
CA GLN A 57 -1.79 -8.58 8.64
C GLN A 57 -0.66 -8.00 9.53
N PRO A 58 0.41 -7.41 8.97
CA PRO A 58 1.46 -6.77 9.77
C PRO A 58 0.93 -5.58 10.60
N LEU A 59 -0.05 -4.82 10.09
CA LEU A 59 -0.70 -3.74 10.84
C LEU A 59 -1.53 -4.30 12.00
N LEU A 60 -2.25 -5.39 11.79
CA LEU A 60 -2.99 -6.09 12.84
C LEU A 60 -2.03 -6.66 13.90
N ALA A 61 -0.85 -7.15 13.49
CA ALA A 61 0.18 -7.62 14.40
C ALA A 61 0.73 -6.50 15.28
N PHE A 62 0.98 -5.31 14.70
CA PHE A 62 1.28 -4.11 15.48
C PHE A 62 0.16 -3.77 16.46
N LEU A 63 -1.10 -3.79 16.03
CA LEU A 63 -2.24 -3.54 16.90
C LEU A 63 -2.49 -4.66 17.93
N ARG A 64 -1.77 -5.80 17.84
CA ARG A 64 -1.96 -7.01 18.65
C ARG A 64 -3.40 -7.55 18.60
N HIS A 65 -4.06 -7.38 17.46
CA HIS A 65 -5.44 -7.84 17.28
C HIS A 65 -5.50 -9.37 17.33
N SER A 66 -6.39 -9.95 18.14
CA SER A 66 -6.62 -11.40 18.17
C SER A 66 -7.86 -11.77 17.32
N PRO A 67 -7.82 -12.81 16.48
CA PRO A 67 -6.71 -13.75 16.29
C PRO A 67 -5.71 -13.34 15.20
N TYR A 68 -6.05 -12.35 14.38
CA TYR A 68 -5.38 -12.14 13.08
C TYR A 68 -3.99 -11.46 13.14
N GLY A 69 -3.76 -10.61 14.13
CA GLY A 69 -2.47 -10.00 14.39
C GLY A 69 -1.53 -10.90 15.18
N THR A 70 -2.08 -11.77 16.03
CA THR A 70 -1.29 -12.71 16.85
C THR A 70 -0.98 -14.02 16.15
N ASN A 71 -1.77 -14.40 15.14
CA ASN A 71 -1.60 -15.64 14.39
C ASN A 71 -1.77 -15.41 12.88
N ALA A 72 -0.64 -15.36 12.18
CA ALA A 72 -0.61 -15.19 10.72
C ALA A 72 -1.28 -16.37 9.97
N ALA A 73 -1.19 -17.60 10.49
CA ALA A 73 -1.86 -18.75 9.87
C ALA A 73 -3.40 -18.63 9.98
N ALA A 74 -3.91 -18.09 11.08
CA ALA A 74 -5.32 -17.80 11.25
C ALA A 74 -5.79 -16.70 10.27
N TRP A 75 -5.00 -15.65 10.07
CA TRP A 75 -5.25 -14.66 9.01
C TRP A 75 -5.30 -15.30 7.63
N GLN A 76 -4.29 -16.12 7.30
CA GLN A 76 -4.17 -16.77 6.00
C GLN A 76 -5.36 -17.68 5.68
N ALA A 77 -5.73 -18.54 6.63
CA ALA A 77 -6.83 -19.49 6.45
C ALA A 77 -8.21 -18.81 6.45
N ALA A 78 -8.42 -17.81 7.30
CA ALA A 78 -9.75 -17.22 7.50
C ALA A 78 -10.08 -16.11 6.51
N ILE A 79 -9.08 -15.32 6.08
CA ILE A 79 -9.29 -14.09 5.31
C ILE A 79 -8.52 -14.13 3.99
N GLN A 80 -7.18 -14.25 4.01
CA GLN A 80 -6.35 -14.08 2.81
C GLN A 80 -6.68 -15.10 1.72
N ARG A 81 -6.53 -16.41 1.98
CA ARG A 81 -6.76 -17.44 0.97
C ARG A 81 -8.20 -17.46 0.44
N PRO A 82 -9.25 -17.33 1.29
CA PRO A 82 -10.61 -17.19 0.77
C PRO A 82 -10.79 -15.95 -0.11
N LEU A 83 -10.18 -14.81 0.23
CA LEU A 83 -10.26 -13.59 -0.58
C LEU A 83 -9.54 -13.76 -1.93
N ASP A 84 -8.34 -14.32 -1.93
CA ASP A 84 -7.54 -14.60 -3.14
C ASP A 84 -8.26 -15.60 -4.06
N SER A 85 -9.02 -16.53 -3.48
CA SER A 85 -9.86 -17.49 -4.22
C SER A 85 -11.25 -16.96 -4.55
N CYS A 86 -11.49 -15.65 -4.41
CA CYS A 86 -12.79 -14.99 -4.66
C CYS A 86 -13.98 -15.58 -3.90
N ARG A 87 -13.74 -16.20 -2.73
CA ARG A 87 -14.81 -16.77 -1.90
C ARG A 87 -15.50 -15.66 -1.09
N PRO A 88 -16.85 -15.65 -1.02
CA PRO A 88 -17.61 -14.57 -0.37
C PRO A 88 -17.32 -14.46 1.13
N GLU A 89 -16.94 -15.55 1.80
CA GLU A 89 -16.60 -15.55 3.22
C GLU A 89 -15.36 -14.71 3.53
N GLY A 90 -14.37 -14.69 2.63
CA GLY A 90 -13.15 -13.89 2.78
C GLY A 90 -13.47 -12.41 2.87
N ARG A 91 -14.26 -11.92 1.90
CA ARG A 91 -14.76 -10.54 1.88
C ARG A 91 -15.60 -10.22 3.11
N ARG A 92 -16.54 -11.11 3.49
CA ARG A 92 -17.42 -10.90 4.64
C ARG A 92 -16.63 -10.75 5.94
N ARG A 93 -15.67 -11.63 6.19
CA ARG A 93 -14.80 -11.59 7.39
C ARG A 93 -13.91 -10.36 7.40
N LEU A 94 -13.30 -10.02 6.27
CA LEU A 94 -12.49 -8.82 6.15
C LEU A 94 -13.30 -7.55 6.47
N LEU A 95 -14.48 -7.40 5.89
CA LEU A 95 -15.33 -6.23 6.16
C LEU A 95 -15.78 -6.16 7.63
N ALA A 96 -16.12 -7.29 8.23
CA ALA A 96 -16.47 -7.33 9.66
C ALA A 96 -15.30 -6.89 10.54
N LEU A 97 -14.09 -7.38 10.25
CA LEU A 97 -12.87 -6.99 10.94
C LEU A 97 -12.59 -5.49 10.80
N LEU A 98 -12.61 -4.97 9.57
CA LEU A 98 -12.32 -3.55 9.30
C LEU A 98 -13.32 -2.64 10.00
N ARG A 99 -14.61 -2.99 10.03
CA ARG A 99 -15.63 -2.21 10.76
C ARG A 99 -15.36 -2.12 12.26
N GLN A 100 -14.71 -3.10 12.85
CA GLN A 100 -14.39 -3.13 14.29
C GLN A 100 -13.06 -2.45 14.63
N THR A 101 -12.15 -2.37 13.67
CA THR A 101 -10.75 -2.00 13.90
C THR A 101 -10.32 -0.71 13.21
N MET A 102 -11.13 -0.20 12.28
CA MET A 102 -10.79 0.94 11.45
C MET A 102 -11.87 2.01 11.53
N ILE A 103 -11.43 3.25 11.70
CA ILE A 103 -12.22 4.44 11.40
C ILE A 103 -11.66 5.03 10.12
N ARG A 104 -12.51 5.20 9.11
CA ARG A 104 -12.15 5.79 7.82
C ARG A 104 -13.15 6.88 7.49
N ALA A 105 -12.63 8.08 7.22
CA ALA A 105 -13.41 9.15 6.61
C ALA A 105 -13.00 9.29 5.14
N SER A 106 -13.97 9.51 4.27
CA SER A 106 -13.71 9.83 2.86
C SER A 106 -13.89 11.33 2.59
N LYS A 107 -13.13 11.89 1.63
CA LYS A 107 -13.33 13.29 1.22
C LYS A 107 -14.75 13.56 0.73
N SER A 108 -15.44 12.55 0.20
CA SER A 108 -16.85 12.64 -0.21
C SER A 108 -17.83 12.81 0.96
N GLU A 109 -17.47 12.42 2.18
CA GLU A 109 -18.30 12.61 3.38
C GLU A 109 -18.16 14.03 3.96
N LEU A 110 -17.15 14.77 3.54
CA LEU A 110 -16.87 16.11 4.04
C LEU A 110 -17.64 17.15 3.21
N LEU A 111 -18.79 17.58 3.74
CA LEU A 111 -19.74 18.48 3.08
C LEU A 111 -19.18 19.88 2.75
N LEU A 112 -18.10 20.29 3.42
CA LEU A 112 -17.52 21.62 3.30
C LEU A 112 -16.25 21.67 2.44
N LEU A 113 -15.91 20.58 1.75
CA LEU A 113 -14.75 20.62 0.85
C LEU A 113 -15.09 21.35 -0.44
N PRO A 114 -14.25 22.32 -0.86
CA PRO A 114 -14.34 22.87 -2.21
C PRO A 114 -14.23 21.76 -3.26
N ARG A 115 -14.87 21.97 -4.41
CA ARG A 115 -14.74 21.06 -5.55
C ARG A 115 -13.26 20.87 -5.91
N LEU A 116 -12.83 19.62 -6.04
CA LEU A 116 -11.50 19.29 -6.55
C LEU A 116 -11.35 19.83 -7.98
N VAL A 117 -10.40 20.74 -8.18
CA VAL A 117 -10.04 21.25 -9.52
C VAL A 117 -8.73 20.57 -9.93
N ARG A 118 -8.81 19.71 -10.94
CA ARG A 118 -7.62 19.08 -11.55
C ARG A 118 -7.25 19.86 -12.81
N ARG A 119 -6.00 20.33 -12.88
CA ARG A 119 -5.43 20.95 -14.08
C ARG A 119 -4.36 20.03 -14.63
N VAL A 120 -4.38 19.81 -15.93
CA VAL A 120 -3.34 19.09 -16.66
C VAL A 120 -2.56 20.14 -17.43
N ALA A 121 -1.26 20.24 -17.14
CA ALA A 121 -0.33 21.04 -17.92
C ALA A 121 0.54 20.06 -18.70
N LEU A 122 0.50 20.17 -20.03
CA LEU A 122 1.46 19.49 -20.89
C LEU A 122 2.72 20.35 -20.92
N LEU A 123 3.87 19.71 -20.77
CA LEU A 123 5.16 20.36 -20.83
C LEU A 123 5.82 19.95 -22.15
N ASP A 124 6.36 20.92 -22.86
CA ASP A 124 7.15 20.64 -24.05
C ASP A 124 8.47 19.99 -23.63
N TRP A 125 8.91 19.04 -24.45
CA TRP A 125 10.20 18.40 -24.23
C TRP A 125 11.33 19.34 -24.63
N GLU A 126 12.34 19.41 -23.79
CA GLU A 126 13.64 19.91 -24.23
C GLU A 126 14.32 18.82 -25.07
N PRO A 127 15.00 19.16 -26.18
CA PRO A 127 15.62 18.16 -27.06
C PRO A 127 16.54 17.17 -26.33
N ALA A 128 17.26 17.63 -25.30
CA ALA A 128 18.13 16.78 -24.49
C ALA A 128 17.35 15.73 -23.66
N HIS A 129 16.18 16.10 -23.10
CA HIS A 129 15.32 15.18 -22.36
C HIS A 129 14.69 14.14 -23.28
N ALA A 130 14.26 14.56 -24.48
CA ALA A 130 13.71 13.64 -25.48
C ALA A 130 14.75 12.60 -25.92
N ALA A 131 15.98 13.04 -26.19
CA ALA A 131 17.08 12.14 -26.56
C ALA A 131 17.38 11.11 -25.45
N SER A 132 17.48 11.55 -24.20
CA SER A 132 17.73 10.66 -23.06
C SER A 132 16.59 9.66 -22.84
N TYR A 133 15.32 10.10 -23.00
CA TYR A 133 14.18 9.20 -22.89
C TYR A 133 14.17 8.15 -24.02
N ASN A 134 14.45 8.57 -25.26
CA ASN A 134 14.46 7.66 -26.41
C ASN A 134 15.58 6.61 -26.29
N GLU A 135 16.76 6.98 -25.80
CA GLU A 135 17.85 6.03 -25.52
C GLU A 135 17.42 4.93 -24.53
N LEU A 136 16.74 5.31 -23.44
CA LEU A 136 16.20 4.35 -22.47
C LEU A 136 15.14 3.41 -23.09
N VAL A 137 14.30 3.93 -23.98
CA VAL A 137 13.29 3.14 -24.69
C VAL A 137 13.94 2.14 -25.64
N GLU A 138 14.98 2.55 -26.36
CA GLU A 138 15.74 1.67 -27.26
C GLU A 138 16.50 0.57 -26.52
N GLU A 139 17.05 0.87 -25.34
CA GLU A 139 17.77 -0.11 -24.51
C GLU A 139 16.82 -1.16 -23.89
N SER A 140 15.60 -0.75 -23.53
CA SER A 140 14.61 -1.60 -22.86
C SER A 140 13.68 -2.39 -23.78
N SER A 141 13.72 -2.14 -25.09
CA SER A 141 12.88 -2.81 -26.09
C SER A 141 13.71 -3.73 -27.00
N PRO A 142 13.76 -5.06 -26.76
CA PRO A 142 14.53 -6.00 -27.58
C PRO A 142 14.04 -6.11 -29.04
N ASP A 143 12.82 -5.64 -29.34
CA ASP A 143 12.23 -5.65 -30.69
C ASP A 143 12.55 -4.40 -31.53
N ALA A 144 13.08 -3.31 -30.93
CA ALA A 144 13.39 -2.09 -31.68
C ALA A 144 14.58 -2.28 -32.66
N ARG A 145 15.45 -3.27 -32.42
CA ARG A 145 16.66 -3.52 -33.23
C ARG A 145 16.39 -4.19 -34.58
N GLN A 146 15.18 -4.69 -34.85
CA GLN A 146 14.86 -5.39 -36.11
C GLN A 146 14.01 -4.56 -37.08
N GLY A 147 13.55 -3.35 -36.70
CA GLY A 147 12.67 -2.53 -37.54
C GLY A 147 13.32 -1.32 -38.22
N ALA A 148 14.58 -0.98 -37.89
CA ALA A 148 15.24 0.23 -38.40
C ALA A 148 15.86 0.05 -39.81
N SER A 149 15.11 -0.49 -40.76
CA SER A 149 15.38 -0.31 -42.19
C SER A 149 14.14 0.26 -42.87
N GLY A 150 14.06 1.59 -42.87
CA GLY A 150 13.04 2.35 -43.58
C GLY A 150 11.81 2.63 -42.74
N GLN A 151 11.77 3.82 -42.14
CA GLN A 151 10.79 4.87 -42.45
C GLN A 151 10.87 5.92 -41.34
N GLU A 152 11.47 7.08 -41.66
CA GLU A 152 11.37 8.28 -40.84
C GLU A 152 9.89 8.61 -40.63
N ARG A 153 9.39 8.35 -39.43
CA ARG A 153 8.18 8.96 -38.92
C ARG A 153 8.52 9.52 -37.55
N GLY A 154 8.63 10.85 -37.51
CA GLY A 154 8.77 11.61 -36.28
C GLY A 154 7.70 11.15 -35.30
N MET A 155 8.17 10.62 -34.17
CA MET A 155 7.37 10.39 -33.00
C MET A 155 7.89 11.39 -31.97
N TRP A 156 7.18 12.53 -31.97
CA TRP A 156 7.46 13.79 -31.26
C TRP A 156 8.60 14.62 -31.83
#